data_AF-A0A356VVL9-F1
#
_entry.id   AF-A0A356VVL9-F1
#
_cell.length_a   1.000
_cell.length_b   1.000
_cell.length_c   1.000
_cell.angle_alpha   90.00
_cell.angle_beta   90.00
_cell.angle_gamma   90.00
#
_symmetry.space_group_name_H-M   'P 1'
#
loop_
_entity.id
_entity.type
_entity.pdbx_description
1 polymer ?
#
loop_
_entity_poly.entity_id
_entity_poly.type
_entity_poly.pdbx_seq_one_letter_code
_entity_poly.pdbx_strand_id
1 'polypeptide(L)'
;HYQAMAPALLTAFSTSSSSSTLPVTISSLENRAGVSNRVSSFVLPLGATVNMDGTALYECVAVIFIAQLFGITLDFGTMLLIVILSLATSIGVAGIPSASLVAISIILVAVGLPAEAIGLLLVVDRLLDMMRTAVNVFSDSVGAVVIAKSEGEKDVLTSKHF
;
A
#
# COMPACT_ATOMS: atom_id res chain seq x y z
N HIS A 1 18.05 1.73 -5.21
CA HIS A 1 16.88 1.26 -4.43
C HIS A 1 16.00 0.30 -5.22
N TYR A 2 15.40 0.68 -6.35
CA TYR A 2 14.57 -0.23 -7.16
C TYR A 2 15.23 -1.58 -7.47
N GLN A 3 16.50 -1.57 -7.89
CA GLN A 3 17.25 -2.80 -8.14
C GLN A 3 17.37 -3.69 -6.89
N ALA A 4 17.61 -3.08 -5.71
CA ALA A 4 17.69 -3.76 -4.41
C ALA A 4 16.36 -4.40 -4.00
N MET A 5 15.24 -3.77 -4.33
CA MET A 5 13.91 -4.23 -3.93
C MET A 5 13.23 -5.13 -4.96
N ALA A 6 13.79 -5.32 -6.15
CA ALA A 6 13.14 -6.07 -7.23
C ALA A 6 12.56 -7.46 -6.81
N PRO A 7 13.24 -8.32 -6.03
CA PRO A 7 12.69 -9.58 -5.53
C PRO A 7 11.47 -9.39 -4.62
N ALA A 8 11.54 -8.41 -3.71
CA ALA A 8 10.42 -8.08 -2.84
C ALA A 8 9.24 -7.51 -3.63
N LEU A 9 9.48 -6.63 -4.61
CA LEU A 9 8.41 -6.07 -5.45
C LEU A 9 7.73 -7.13 -6.30
N LEU A 10 8.50 -8.06 -6.90
CA LEU A 10 7.93 -9.19 -7.64
C LEU A 10 7.14 -10.13 -6.73
N THR A 11 7.62 -10.37 -5.50
CA THR A 11 6.91 -11.19 -4.50
C THR A 11 5.62 -10.50 -4.04
N ALA A 12 5.66 -9.20 -3.72
CA ALA A 12 4.50 -8.40 -3.35
C ALA A 12 3.45 -8.38 -4.46
N PHE A 13 3.88 -8.14 -5.68
CA PHE A 13 3.02 -8.15 -6.85
C PHE A 13 2.38 -9.52 -7.05
N SER A 14 3.14 -10.61 -6.92
CA SER A 14 2.62 -11.96 -7.14
C SER A 14 1.66 -12.41 -6.03
N THR A 15 2.03 -12.18 -4.77
CA THR A 15 1.29 -12.66 -3.60
C THR A 15 0.09 -11.78 -3.24
N SER A 16 0.11 -10.49 -3.59
CA SER A 16 -0.86 -9.50 -3.13
C SER A 16 -0.99 -9.45 -1.60
N SER A 17 0.11 -9.70 -0.88
CA SER A 17 0.18 -9.54 0.56
C SER A 17 1.50 -8.92 1.01
N SER A 18 1.42 -7.79 1.70
CA SER A 18 2.57 -7.15 2.36
C SER A 18 3.14 -8.05 3.45
N SER A 19 2.27 -8.68 4.24
CA SER A 19 2.66 -9.58 5.34
C SER A 19 3.39 -10.82 4.85
N SER A 20 2.91 -11.45 3.76
CA SER A 20 3.61 -12.60 3.17
C SER A 20 4.94 -12.21 2.52
N THR A 21 5.09 -10.96 2.08
CA THR A 21 6.30 -10.47 1.43
C THR A 21 7.35 -9.96 2.42
N LEU A 22 6.96 -9.66 3.65
CA LEU A 22 7.81 -9.06 4.69
C LEU A 22 9.19 -9.74 4.85
N PRO A 23 9.33 -11.08 4.89
CA PRO A 23 10.65 -11.71 5.00
C PRO A 23 11.58 -11.41 3.81
N VAL A 24 11.02 -11.36 2.60
CA VAL A 24 11.76 -11.03 1.36
C VAL A 24 12.14 -9.54 1.35
N THR A 25 11.27 -8.67 1.86
CA THR A 25 11.52 -7.23 2.00
C THR A 25 12.68 -6.97 2.96
N ILE A 26 12.67 -7.60 4.14
CA ILE A 26 13.75 -7.48 5.14
C ILE A 26 15.09 -7.94 4.53
N SER A 27 15.11 -9.14 3.94
CA SER A 27 16.33 -9.67 3.31
C SER A 27 16.85 -8.77 2.17
N SER A 28 15.95 -8.21 1.37
CA SER A 28 16.30 -7.29 0.28
C SER A 28 16.92 -5.99 0.81
N LEU A 29 16.39 -5.43 1.89
CA LEU A 29 16.94 -4.23 2.51
C LEU A 29 18.30 -4.48 3.16
N GLU A 30 18.42 -5.54 3.94
CA GLU A 30 19.65 -5.86 4.66
C GLU A 30 20.78 -6.23 3.71
N ASN A 31 20.53 -7.18 2.81
CA ASN A 31 21.58 -7.77 1.98
C ASN A 31 21.87 -6.98 0.70
N ARG A 32 20.90 -6.18 0.21
CA ARG A 32 21.02 -5.49 -1.09
C ARG A 32 20.95 -3.97 -0.98
N ALA A 33 20.25 -3.42 0.02
CA ALA A 33 20.21 -1.98 0.26
C ALA A 33 21.16 -1.50 1.37
N GLY A 34 21.72 -2.41 2.17
CA GLY A 34 22.68 -2.09 3.24
C GLY A 34 22.04 -1.41 4.46
N VAL A 35 20.72 -1.57 4.65
CA VAL A 35 20.01 -1.06 5.84
C VAL A 35 20.20 -2.06 6.98
N SER A 36 20.53 -1.58 8.17
CA SER A 36 20.76 -2.46 9.32
C SER A 36 19.50 -3.19 9.77
N ASN A 37 19.69 -4.38 10.37
CA ASN A 37 18.60 -5.13 11.00
C ASN A 37 17.86 -4.33 12.09
N ARG A 38 18.57 -3.43 12.78
CA ARG A 38 17.99 -2.58 13.82
C ARG A 38 16.87 -1.69 13.27
N VAL A 39 17.03 -1.17 12.05
CA VAL A 39 16.02 -0.32 11.40
C VAL A 39 15.00 -1.17 10.66
N SER A 40 15.44 -2.15 9.85
CA SER A 40 14.55 -2.96 9.01
C SER A 40 13.53 -3.77 9.83
N SER A 41 13.96 -4.38 10.95
CA SER A 41 13.11 -5.24 11.79
C SER A 41 12.03 -4.48 12.57
N PHE A 42 12.15 -3.15 12.68
CA PHE A 42 11.14 -2.31 13.32
C PHE A 42 10.27 -1.60 12.29
N VAL A 43 10.89 -0.92 11.33
CA VAL A 43 10.17 -0.08 10.37
C VAL A 43 9.29 -0.91 9.43
N LEU A 44 9.78 -2.06 8.94
CA LEU A 44 9.02 -2.85 7.98
C LEU A 44 7.80 -3.55 8.57
N PRO A 45 7.85 -4.23 9.73
CA PRO A 45 6.64 -4.81 10.32
C PRO A 45 5.60 -3.75 10.70
N LEU A 46 6.04 -2.57 11.16
CA LEU A 46 5.15 -1.45 11.42
C LEU A 46 4.51 -0.93 10.12
N GLY A 47 5.33 -0.70 9.09
CA GLY A 47 4.88 -0.24 7.77
C GLY A 47 3.87 -1.18 7.13
N ALA A 48 4.14 -2.49 7.14
CA ALA A 48 3.27 -3.50 6.53
C ALA A 48 1.85 -3.55 7.10
N THR A 49 1.62 -2.94 8.27
CA THR A 49 0.29 -2.84 8.91
C THR A 49 -0.30 -1.44 8.84
N VAL A 50 0.51 -0.39 8.99
CA VAL A 50 0.03 1.00 9.10
C VAL A 50 0.12 1.77 7.79
N ASN A 51 1.15 1.49 6.98
CA ASN A 51 1.50 2.27 5.80
C ASN A 51 0.92 1.64 4.53
N MET A 52 -0.39 1.79 4.36
CA MET A 52 -1.13 1.25 3.21
C MET A 52 -1.49 2.33 2.17
N ASP A 53 -0.51 3.13 1.75
CA ASP A 53 -0.70 4.25 0.81
C ASP A 53 -1.41 3.85 -0.50
N GLY A 54 -0.97 2.75 -1.11
CA GLY A 54 -1.58 2.21 -2.32
C GLY A 54 -3.03 1.75 -2.11
N THR A 55 -3.36 1.28 -0.91
CA THR A 55 -4.73 0.93 -0.53
C THR A 55 -5.60 2.17 -0.42
N ALA A 56 -5.15 3.19 0.31
CA ALA A 56 -5.86 4.46 0.46
C ALA A 56 -6.08 5.16 -0.90
N LEU A 57 -5.07 5.12 -1.78
CA LEU A 57 -5.18 5.66 -3.13
C LEU A 57 -6.20 4.89 -3.97
N TYR A 58 -6.15 3.55 -3.93
CA TYR A 58 -7.13 2.72 -4.63
C TYR A 58 -8.56 2.99 -4.16
N GLU A 59 -8.78 3.07 -2.84
CA GLU A 59 -10.08 3.38 -2.25
C GLU A 59 -10.63 4.72 -2.74
N CYS A 60 -9.80 5.77 -2.72
CA CYS A 60 -10.18 7.09 -3.23
C CYS A 60 -10.59 7.03 -4.71
N VAL A 61 -9.74 6.44 -5.55
CA VAL A 61 -9.98 6.37 -7.00
C VAL A 61 -11.21 5.51 -7.32
N ALA A 62 -11.39 4.39 -6.62
CA ALA A 62 -12.51 3.48 -6.81
C ALA A 62 -13.86 4.14 -6.48
N VAL A 63 -13.95 4.86 -5.35
CA VAL A 63 -15.18 5.56 -4.96
C VAL A 63 -15.50 6.69 -5.94
N ILE A 64 -14.51 7.47 -6.35
CA ILE A 64 -14.69 8.54 -7.36
C ILE A 64 -15.14 7.94 -8.70
N PHE A 65 -14.52 6.84 -9.13
CA PHE A 65 -14.90 6.14 -10.35
C PHE A 65 -16.35 5.65 -10.31
N ILE A 66 -16.77 5.04 -9.20
CA ILE A 66 -18.17 4.60 -9.03
C ILE A 66 -19.11 5.80 -9.04
N ALA A 67 -18.80 6.89 -8.33
CA ALA A 67 -19.64 8.10 -8.34
C ALA A 67 -19.83 8.64 -9.77
N GLN A 68 -18.76 8.68 -10.57
CA GLN A 68 -18.80 9.09 -11.97
C GLN A 68 -19.67 8.17 -12.83
N LEU A 69 -19.59 6.85 -12.64
CA LEU A 69 -20.44 5.89 -13.36
C LEU A 69 -21.93 6.07 -13.06
N PHE A 70 -22.28 6.45 -11.83
CA PHE A 70 -23.64 6.74 -11.42
C PHE A 70 -24.10 8.16 -11.80
N GLY A 71 -23.24 8.94 -12.46
CA GLY A 71 -23.54 10.33 -12.84
C GLY A 71 -23.65 11.28 -11.65
N ILE A 72 -23.06 10.92 -10.50
CA ILE A 72 -23.08 11.75 -9.29
C ILE A 72 -21.87 12.68 -9.29
N THR A 73 -22.14 13.98 -9.25
CA THR A 73 -21.09 14.98 -9.07
C THR A 73 -20.68 15.03 -7.60
N LEU A 74 -19.40 14.78 -7.33
CA LEU A 74 -18.83 14.93 -6.00
C LEU A 74 -18.40 16.38 -5.80
N ASP A 75 -18.89 17.01 -4.74
CA ASP A 75 -18.41 18.32 -4.32
C ASP A 75 -17.08 18.20 -3.55
N PHE A 76 -16.45 19.34 -3.27
CA PHE A 76 -15.16 19.35 -2.58
C PHE A 76 -15.23 18.75 -1.17
N GLY A 77 -16.35 18.97 -0.45
CA GLY A 77 -16.56 18.41 0.87
C GLY A 77 -16.58 16.88 0.86
N THR A 78 -17.31 16.30 -0.10
CA THR A 78 -17.38 14.84 -0.26
C THR A 78 -16.04 14.25 -0.70
N MET A 79 -15.31 14.90 -1.60
CA MET A 79 -13.96 14.45 -1.98
C MET A 79 -13.00 14.43 -0.78
N LEU A 80 -13.04 15.46 0.07
CA LEU A 80 -12.23 15.49 1.30
C LEU A 80 -12.64 14.38 2.27
N LEU A 81 -13.94 14.13 2.43
CA LEU A 81 -14.45 13.05 3.25
C LEU A 81 -13.95 11.68 2.76
N ILE A 82 -13.96 11.43 1.45
CA ILE A 82 -13.44 10.18 0.85
C ILE A 82 -11.98 9.99 1.20
N VAL A 83 -11.15 11.03 1.09
CA VAL A 83 -9.72 10.96 1.43
C VAL A 83 -9.53 10.63 2.91
N ILE A 84 -10.23 11.31 3.81
CA ILE A 84 -10.14 11.06 5.26
C ILE A 84 -10.55 9.63 5.61
N LEU A 85 -11.67 9.15 5.04
CA LEU A 85 -12.15 7.80 5.30
C LEU A 85 -11.20 6.75 4.72
N SER A 86 -10.66 6.96 3.53
CA SER A 86 -9.68 6.04 2.91
C SER A 86 -8.41 5.96 3.76
N LEU A 87 -7.88 7.10 4.23
CA LEU A 87 -6.73 7.11 5.14
C LEU A 87 -7.04 6.36 6.44
N ALA A 88 -8.19 6.63 7.07
CA ALA A 88 -8.58 5.98 8.31
C ALA A 88 -8.78 4.47 8.16
N THR A 89 -9.43 4.04 7.07
CA THR A 89 -9.71 2.62 6.83
C THR A 89 -8.46 1.86 6.37
N SER A 90 -7.56 2.48 5.62
CA SER A 90 -6.31 1.84 5.16
C SER A 90 -5.42 1.31 6.30
N ILE A 91 -5.43 1.94 7.47
CA ILE A 91 -4.72 1.46 8.68
C ILE A 91 -5.42 0.23 9.29
N GLY A 92 -6.75 0.16 9.17
CA GLY A 92 -7.58 -0.92 9.72
C GLY A 92 -7.70 -2.14 8.82
N VAL A 93 -7.26 -2.04 7.57
CA VAL A 93 -7.30 -3.13 6.59
C VAL A 93 -6.14 -4.09 6.87
N ALA A 94 -6.42 -5.38 7.02
CA ALA A 94 -5.36 -6.38 7.16
C ALA A 94 -4.54 -6.50 5.87
N GLY A 95 -3.23 -6.76 5.97
CA GLY A 95 -2.31 -6.95 4.84
C GLY A 95 -2.52 -8.26 4.05
N ILE A 96 -3.78 -8.60 3.77
CA ILE A 96 -4.24 -9.79 3.07
C ILE A 96 -4.93 -9.39 1.75
N PRO A 97 -5.03 -10.32 0.77
CA PRO A 97 -5.63 -10.03 -0.52
C PRO A 97 -7.08 -9.53 -0.43
N SER A 98 -7.44 -8.60 -1.32
CA SER A 98 -8.78 -8.02 -1.51
C SER A 98 -9.44 -7.38 -0.28
N ALA A 99 -8.70 -7.16 0.82
CA ALA A 99 -9.26 -6.60 2.05
C ALA A 99 -9.78 -5.15 1.88
N SER A 100 -9.26 -4.40 0.91
CA SER A 100 -9.70 -3.04 0.58
C SER A 100 -11.14 -2.97 0.05
N LEU A 101 -11.69 -4.05 -0.51
CA LEU A 101 -13.08 -4.05 -1.00
C LEU A 101 -14.09 -3.80 0.13
N VAL A 102 -13.78 -4.28 1.33
CA VAL A 102 -14.61 -4.05 2.52
C VAL A 102 -14.57 -2.57 2.91
N ALA A 103 -13.39 -1.96 2.92
CA ALA A 103 -13.23 -0.54 3.19
C ALA A 103 -13.97 0.33 2.16
N ILE A 104 -13.85 0.03 0.87
CA ILE A 104 -14.59 0.72 -0.20
C ILE A 104 -16.10 0.64 0.04
N SER A 105 -16.64 -0.51 0.44
CA SER A 105 -18.09 -0.64 0.71
C SER A 105 -18.57 0.30 1.82
N ILE A 106 -17.75 0.51 2.87
CA ILE A 106 -18.03 1.44 3.97
C ILE A 106 -18.01 2.88 3.46
N ILE A 107 -17.01 3.23 2.65
CA ILE A 107 -16.86 4.59 2.11
C ILE A 107 -18.02 4.93 1.15
N LEU A 108 -18.42 3.99 0.29
CA LEU A 108 -19.57 4.16 -0.60
C LEU A 108 -20.84 4.51 0.18
N VAL A 109 -21.15 3.73 1.23
CA VAL A 109 -22.32 3.99 2.09
C VAL A 109 -22.21 5.37 2.77
N ALA A 110 -21.01 5.74 3.23
CA ALA A 110 -20.79 7.03 3.89
C ALA A 110 -21.02 8.23 2.96
N VAL A 111 -20.83 8.07 1.64
CA VAL A 111 -21.08 9.13 0.65
C VAL A 111 -22.44 8.98 -0.06
N GLY A 112 -23.30 8.07 0.40
CA GLY A 112 -24.65 7.87 -0.13
C GLY A 112 -24.73 7.03 -1.41
N LEU A 113 -23.70 6.24 -1.72
CA LEU A 113 -23.66 5.29 -2.83
C LEU A 113 -24.00 3.86 -2.35
N PRO A 114 -24.60 3.03 -3.23
CA PRO A 114 -24.90 1.64 -2.90
C PRO A 114 -23.63 0.81 -2.73
N ALA A 115 -23.55 0.02 -1.65
CA ALA A 115 -22.41 -0.85 -1.35
C ALA A 115 -22.24 -1.93 -2.43
N GLU A 116 -23.33 -2.36 -3.08
CA GLU A 116 -23.35 -3.36 -4.13
C GLU A 116 -22.53 -2.95 -5.36
N ALA A 117 -22.24 -1.66 -5.52
CA ALA A 117 -21.41 -1.14 -6.62
C ALA A 117 -19.97 -1.66 -6.59
N ILE A 118 -19.48 -2.23 -5.46
CA ILE A 118 -18.18 -2.92 -5.42
C ILE A 118 -18.11 -4.08 -6.43
N GLY A 119 -19.26 -4.63 -6.85
CA GLY A 119 -19.31 -5.66 -7.89
C GLY A 119 -18.66 -5.23 -9.21
N LEU A 120 -18.64 -3.94 -9.51
CA LEU A 120 -17.98 -3.36 -10.68
C LEU A 120 -16.45 -3.46 -10.62
N LEU A 121 -15.88 -3.51 -9.41
CA LEU A 121 -14.44 -3.56 -9.19
C LEU A 121 -13.90 -4.99 -9.18
N LEU A 122 -14.73 -5.99 -8.87
CA LEU A 122 -14.30 -7.39 -8.71
C LEU A 122 -13.53 -7.93 -9.92
N VAL A 123 -13.89 -7.48 -11.13
CA VAL A 123 -13.26 -7.93 -12.38
C VAL A 123 -11.80 -7.47 -12.49
N VAL A 124 -11.48 -6.29 -11.94
CA VAL A 124 -10.15 -5.67 -12.03
C VAL A 124 -9.36 -5.72 -10.72
N ASP A 125 -10.04 -5.98 -9.60
CA ASP A 125 -9.48 -5.94 -8.24
C ASP A 125 -8.23 -6.79 -8.13
N ARG A 126 -8.24 -8.00 -8.73
CA ARG A 126 -7.09 -8.90 -8.67
C ARG A 126 -5.80 -8.23 -9.15
N LEU A 127 -5.83 -7.52 -10.27
CA LEU A 127 -4.65 -6.87 -10.85
C LEU A 127 -4.26 -5.62 -10.05
N LEU A 128 -5.26 -4.82 -9.65
CA LEU A 128 -5.04 -3.61 -8.87
C LEU A 128 -4.49 -3.93 -7.47
N ASP A 129 -4.88 -5.06 -6.88
CA ASP A 129 -4.34 -5.56 -5.62
C ASP A 129 -2.84 -5.89 -5.71
N MET A 130 -2.41 -6.52 -6.80
CA MET A 130 -0.99 -6.79 -7.07
C MET A 130 -0.20 -5.48 -7.10
N MET A 131 -0.71 -4.49 -7.82
CA MET A 131 -0.07 -3.19 -7.96
C MET A 131 0.00 -2.45 -6.63
N ARG A 132 -1.12 -2.34 -5.90
CA ARG A 132 -1.17 -1.60 -4.63
C ARG A 132 -0.28 -2.23 -3.56
N THR A 133 -0.25 -3.57 -3.50
CA THR A 133 0.65 -4.29 -2.57
C THR A 133 2.11 -3.99 -2.87
N ALA A 134 2.50 -4.01 -4.15
CA ALA A 134 3.86 -3.66 -4.54
C ALA A 134 4.22 -2.20 -4.18
N VAL A 135 3.28 -1.26 -4.31
CA VAL A 135 3.48 0.14 -3.89
C VAL A 135 3.66 0.24 -2.37
N ASN A 136 2.83 -0.41 -1.56
CA ASN A 136 2.94 -0.39 -0.10
C ASN A 136 4.30 -0.94 0.37
N VAL A 137 4.68 -2.12 -0.13
CA VAL A 137 5.99 -2.72 0.19
C VAL A 137 7.15 -1.83 -0.26
N PHE A 138 6.99 -1.14 -1.39
CA PHE A 138 8.01 -0.21 -1.84
C PHE A 138 8.11 1.02 -0.93
N SER A 139 6.99 1.66 -0.55
CA SER A 139 7.02 2.84 0.32
C SER A 139 7.56 2.52 1.70
N ASP A 140 7.22 1.35 2.27
CA ASP A 140 7.83 0.84 3.52
C ASP A 140 9.35 0.76 3.43
N SER A 141 9.85 0.22 2.32
CA SER A 141 11.29 0.08 2.11
C SER A 141 11.99 1.42 1.93
N VAL A 142 11.32 2.40 1.32
CA VAL A 142 11.83 3.77 1.19
C VAL A 142 11.87 4.43 2.56
N GLY A 143 10.82 4.29 3.37
CA GLY A 143 10.79 4.78 4.75
C GLY A 143 11.95 4.22 5.58
N ALA A 144 12.20 2.91 5.51
CA ALA A 144 13.33 2.28 6.19
C ALA A 144 14.69 2.85 5.75
N VAL A 145 14.90 3.08 4.45
CA VAL A 145 16.12 3.71 3.93
C VAL A 145 16.29 5.15 4.42
N VAL A 146 15.20 5.93 4.46
CA VAL A 146 15.24 7.32 4.93
C VAL A 146 15.60 7.36 6.42
N ILE A 147 14.96 6.52 7.24
CA ILE A 147 15.25 6.42 8.67
C ILE A 147 16.68 5.94 8.92
N ALA A 148 17.14 4.91 8.20
CA ALA A 148 18.51 4.42 8.33
C ALA A 148 19.55 5.54 8.07
N LYS A 149 19.34 6.34 7.02
CA LYS A 149 20.19 7.49 6.73
C LYS A 149 20.10 8.59 7.78
N SER A 150 18.92 8.88 8.32
CA SER A 150 18.78 9.89 9.39
C SER A 150 19.42 9.44 10.70
N GLU A 151 19.44 8.15 10.99
CA GLU A 151 20.13 7.54 12.14
C GLU A 151 21.66 7.40 11.92
N GLY A 152 22.19 7.86 10.77
CA GLY A 152 23.62 7.94 10.51
C GLY A 152 24.24 6.69 9.88
N GLU A 153 23.44 5.76 9.34
CA GLU A 153 23.96 4.62 8.60
C GLU A 153 24.60 5.07 7.27
N LYS A 154 25.85 4.65 7.04
CA LYS A 154 26.68 5.13 5.92
C LYS A 154 26.69 4.18 4.71
N ASP A 155 26.38 2.90 4.92
CA ASP A 155 26.44 1.86 3.89
C ASP A 155 25.11 1.67 3.13
N VAL A 156 24.14 2.57 3.35
CA VAL A 156 22.83 2.51 2.74
C VAL A 156 22.91 2.92 1.26
N LEU A 157 22.58 1.97 0.36
CA LEU A 157 22.57 2.11 -1.09
C LEU A 157 23.95 2.41 -1.71
N THR A 158 25.04 2.01 -1.04
CA THR A 158 26.41 2.20 -1.54
C THR A 158 26.90 1.03 -2.40
N SER A 159 26.41 -0.19 -2.15
CA SER A 159 26.75 -1.38 -2.94
C SER A 159 25.90 -1.50 -4.21
N LYS A 160 26.56 -1.83 -5.33
CA LYS A 160 25.93 -2.15 -6.64
C LYS A 160 25.83 -3.65 -6.91
N HIS A 161 26.05 -4.51 -5.92
CA HIS A 161 25.89 -5.96 -6.10
C HIS A 161 24.41 -6.31 -5.98
N PHE A 162 23.72 -6.24 -7.11
CA PHE A 162 22.30 -6.60 -7.25
C PHE A 162 22.15 -7.98 -7.87
#